data_AF-A0A9E3C3E3-F1
#
_entry.id   AF-A0A9E3C3E3-F1
#
_cell.length_a   1.000
_cell.length_b   1.000
_cell.length_c   1.000
_cell.angle_alpha   90.00
_cell.angle_beta   90.00
_cell.angle_gamma   90.00
#
_symmetry.space_group_name_H-M   'P 1'
#
loop_
_entity.id
_entity.type
_entity.pdbx_description
1 polymer ?
#
loop_
_entity_poly.entity_id
_entity_poly.type
_entity_poly.pdbx_seq_one_letter_code
_entity_poly.pdbx_strand_id
1 'polypeptide(L)'
;MRNLLATTALSLALAACNTTDPNQGGFFGGMGGLMSGNYERDTQARRDALANEQARNRDLQAQAAASERERQQVAYERASLQQQIAALNSDMGRLRGRLDSAEALKRNDPQLANLRAELEALERSVRLASSDNAGRDAAAEAAKRRQIQELQNRKQQLERAINQAAGG
;
A
#
# COMPACT_ATOMS: atom_id res chain seq x y z
N MET A 1 42.06 -53.99 17.68
CA MET A 1 41.80 -55.45 17.68
C MET A 1 40.88 -55.71 16.49
N ARG A 2 41.38 -56.12 15.32
CA ARG A 2 41.59 -57.54 14.90
C ARG A 2 40.30 -58.34 15.13
N ASN A 3 39.45 -58.39 14.10
CA ASN A 3 39.35 -59.45 13.07
C ASN A 3 38.76 -60.75 13.65
N LEU A 4 37.59 -61.14 13.16
CA LEU A 4 37.32 -62.43 12.52
C LEU A 4 35.86 -62.36 12.03
N LEU A 5 35.59 -62.34 10.71
CA LEU A 5 35.59 -63.52 9.82
C LEU A 5 34.59 -64.56 10.35
N ALA A 6 33.62 -65.06 9.59
CA ALA A 6 33.60 -65.22 8.15
C ALA A 6 32.29 -65.90 7.74
N THR A 7 31.95 -65.71 6.45
CA THR A 7 31.41 -66.75 5.51
C THR A 7 30.03 -67.33 5.83
N THR A 8 29.06 -67.43 4.93
CA THR A 8 28.98 -67.55 3.46
C THR A 8 27.47 -67.70 3.22
N ALA A 9 26.81 -67.08 2.25
CA ALA A 9 26.81 -67.47 0.84
C ALA A 9 25.88 -66.46 0.14
N LEU A 10 26.35 -65.73 -0.86
CA LEU A 10 26.39 -66.15 -2.27
C LEU A 10 25.06 -65.88 -2.97
N SER A 11 25.20 -65.17 -4.10
CA SER A 11 24.39 -65.25 -5.32
C SER A 11 23.05 -64.51 -5.44
N LEU A 12 23.07 -63.58 -6.40
CA LEU A 12 21.99 -63.15 -7.29
C LEU A 12 20.94 -62.22 -6.64
N ALA A 13 20.71 -60.99 -7.07
CA ALA A 13 20.71 -60.50 -8.44
C ALA A 13 21.02 -59.00 -8.48
N LEU A 14 21.74 -58.62 -9.53
CA LEU A 14 21.89 -57.25 -10.01
C LEU A 14 20.50 -56.62 -10.22
N ALA A 15 20.02 -55.85 -9.24
CA ALA A 15 18.92 -54.92 -9.46
C ALA A 15 19.47 -53.70 -10.21
N ALA A 16 19.60 -53.89 -11.52
CA ALA A 16 19.49 -52.88 -12.57
C ALA A 16 19.78 -51.43 -12.12
N CYS A 17 21.07 -51.07 -12.11
CA CYS A 17 21.48 -49.75 -12.59
C CYS A 17 21.09 -49.68 -14.09
N ASN A 18 19.80 -49.54 -14.36
CA ASN A 18 19.35 -49.18 -15.70
C ASN A 18 19.57 -47.68 -15.80
N THR A 19 20.81 -47.32 -16.16
CA THR A 19 21.03 -46.15 -17.00
C THR A 19 20.18 -46.40 -18.24
N THR A 20 18.92 -45.94 -18.18
CA THR A 20 18.07 -45.88 -19.35
C THR A 20 18.67 -44.81 -20.23
N ASP A 21 19.71 -45.21 -20.95
CA ASP A 21 20.26 -44.52 -22.09
C ASP A 21 19.09 -44.22 -23.03
N PRO A 22 18.73 -42.95 -23.25
CA PRO A 22 17.65 -42.59 -24.16
C PRO A 22 17.91 -43.05 -25.61
N ASN A 23 19.10 -43.60 -25.90
CA ASN A 23 19.47 -44.18 -27.19
C ASN A 23 19.28 -45.70 -27.29
N GLN A 24 18.96 -46.42 -26.20
CA GLN A 24 18.68 -47.87 -26.26
C GLN A 24 17.21 -48.22 -26.57
N GLY A 25 16.35 -47.21 -26.69
CA GLY A 25 15.12 -47.32 -27.49
C GLY A 25 15.48 -47.28 -28.97
N GLY A 26 16.11 -48.36 -29.48
CA GLY A 26 16.55 -48.45 -30.87
C GLY A 26 15.44 -48.07 -31.85
N PHE A 27 15.80 -47.43 -32.96
CA PHE A 27 15.04 -46.98 -34.14
C PHE A 27 13.50 -47.21 -34.21
N PHE A 28 13.00 -48.39 -33.84
CA PHE A 28 11.59 -48.74 -33.74
C PHE A 28 10.84 -48.15 -32.52
N GLY A 29 11.52 -47.84 -31.41
CA GLY A 29 10.95 -47.09 -30.28
C GLY A 29 10.75 -45.61 -30.59
N GLY A 30 11.68 -45.02 -31.36
CA GLY A 30 11.56 -43.66 -31.90
C GLY A 30 10.44 -43.51 -32.94
N MET A 31 10.25 -44.51 -33.81
CA MET A 31 9.13 -44.54 -34.76
C MET A 31 7.78 -44.84 -34.08
N GLY A 32 7.73 -45.61 -32.99
CA GLY A 32 6.52 -45.79 -32.19
C GLY A 32 6.07 -44.49 -31.50
N GLY A 33 7.01 -43.63 -31.10
CA GLY A 33 6.71 -42.28 -30.57
C GLY A 33 6.17 -41.31 -31.63
N LEU A 34 6.72 -41.38 -32.85
CA LEU A 34 6.26 -40.59 -34.01
C LEU A 34 4.89 -41.07 -34.55
N MET A 35 4.59 -42.37 -34.45
CA MET A 35 3.33 -42.93 -34.93
C MET A 35 2.19 -42.88 -33.89
N SER A 36 2.50 -42.66 -32.60
CA SER A 36 1.52 -42.64 -31.50
C SER A 36 0.97 -41.25 -31.15
N GLY A 37 1.41 -40.20 -31.85
CA GLY A 37 1.01 -38.81 -31.60
C GLY A 37 1.43 -38.30 -30.21
N ASN A 38 2.34 -39.00 -29.51
CA ASN A 38 2.80 -38.63 -28.17
C ASN A 38 3.68 -37.38 -28.21
N TYR A 39 4.49 -37.21 -29.26
CA TYR A 39 5.31 -36.01 -29.45
C TYR A 39 4.47 -34.77 -29.72
N GLU A 40 3.47 -34.88 -30.60
CA GLU A 40 2.50 -33.82 -30.88
C GLU A 40 1.74 -33.46 -29.60
N ARG A 41 1.34 -34.45 -28.80
CA ARG A 41 0.69 -34.22 -27.49
C ARG A 41 1.58 -33.51 -26.48
N ASP A 42 2.83 -33.91 -26.31
CA ASP A 42 3.75 -33.23 -25.37
C ASP A 42 4.06 -31.80 -25.84
N THR A 43 4.26 -31.63 -27.15
CA THR A 43 4.49 -30.30 -27.74
C THR A 43 3.27 -29.40 -27.58
N GLN A 44 2.06 -29.92 -27.79
CA GLN A 44 0.82 -29.18 -27.57
C GLN A 44 0.66 -28.81 -26.09
N ALA A 45 0.87 -29.76 -25.17
CA ALA A 45 0.80 -29.51 -23.74
C ALA A 45 1.78 -28.41 -23.29
N ARG A 46 3.01 -28.40 -23.82
CA ARG A 46 3.99 -27.34 -23.56
C ARG A 46 3.56 -25.98 -24.12
N ARG A 47 2.98 -25.96 -25.32
CA ARG A 47 2.45 -24.72 -25.94
C ARG A 47 1.28 -24.16 -25.12
N ASP A 48 0.37 -25.02 -24.69
CA ASP A 48 -0.77 -24.64 -23.86
C ASP A 48 -0.30 -24.14 -22.48
N ALA A 49 0.68 -24.80 -21.86
CA ALA A 49 1.30 -24.35 -20.61
C ALA A 49 1.97 -22.98 -20.76
N LEU A 50 2.74 -22.78 -21.84
CA LEU A 50 3.36 -21.48 -22.13
C LEU A 50 2.31 -20.38 -22.36
N ALA A 51 1.24 -20.67 -23.11
CA ALA A 51 0.16 -19.73 -23.36
C ALA A 51 -0.56 -19.35 -22.05
N ASN A 52 -0.81 -20.32 -21.16
CA ASN A 52 -1.40 -20.09 -19.85
C ASN A 52 -0.51 -19.23 -18.95
N GLU A 53 0.79 -19.51 -18.90
CA GLU A 53 1.73 -18.71 -18.11
C GLU A 53 1.91 -17.30 -18.69
N GLN A 54 1.88 -17.13 -20.01
CA GLN A 54 1.88 -15.81 -20.64
C GLN A 54 0.60 -15.03 -20.30
N ALA A 55 -0.57 -15.67 -20.34
CA ALA A 55 -1.83 -15.06 -19.95
C ALA A 55 -1.80 -14.62 -18.47
N ARG A 56 -1.32 -15.51 -17.59
CA ARG A 56 -1.14 -15.21 -16.16
C ARG A 56 -0.17 -14.06 -15.91
N ASN A 57 0.96 -14.02 -16.63
CA ASN A 57 1.90 -12.91 -16.52
C ASN A 57 1.30 -11.57 -16.97
N ARG A 58 0.51 -11.56 -18.05
CA ARG A 58 -0.20 -10.35 -18.50
C ARG A 58 -1.22 -9.88 -17.47
N ASP A 59 -1.96 -10.80 -16.87
CA ASP A 59 -2.91 -10.49 -15.82
C ASP A 59 -2.22 -9.92 -14.57
N LEU A 60 -1.13 -10.55 -14.11
CA LEU A 60 -0.32 -10.05 -13.00
C LEU A 60 0.29 -8.67 -13.29
N GLN A 61 0.76 -8.43 -14.51
CA GLN A 61 1.25 -7.11 -14.92
C GLN A 61 0.13 -6.06 -14.89
N ALA A 62 -1.08 -6.42 -15.33
CA ALA A 62 -2.23 -5.52 -15.27
C ALA A 62 -2.63 -5.21 -13.82
N GLN A 63 -2.65 -6.21 -12.94
CA GLN A 63 -2.92 -6.04 -11.51
C GLN A 63 -1.86 -5.17 -10.83
N ALA A 64 -0.57 -5.38 -11.12
CA ALA A 64 0.52 -4.57 -10.61
C ALA A 64 0.39 -3.10 -11.06
N ALA A 65 0.08 -2.88 -12.35
CA ALA A 65 -0.14 -1.53 -12.88
C ALA A 65 -1.36 -0.84 -12.24
N ALA A 66 -2.45 -1.58 -11.96
CA ALA A 66 -3.61 -1.05 -11.27
C ALA A 66 -3.28 -0.66 -9.82
N SER A 67 -2.59 -1.54 -9.08
CA SER A 67 -2.18 -1.28 -7.70
C SER A 67 -1.22 -0.09 -7.60
N GLU A 68 -0.30 0.06 -8.55
CA GLU A 68 0.60 1.21 -8.59
C GLU A 68 -0.16 2.53 -8.81
N ARG A 69 -1.16 2.55 -9.69
CA ARG A 69 -2.02 3.73 -9.87
C ARG A 69 -2.79 4.08 -8.61
N GLU A 70 -3.33 3.08 -7.91
CA GLU A 70 -4.03 3.29 -6.64
C GLU A 70 -3.10 3.87 -5.57
N ARG A 71 -1.89 3.34 -5.44
CA ARG A 71 -0.86 3.87 -4.54
C ARG A 71 -0.52 5.32 -4.84
N GLN A 72 -0.33 5.66 -6.12
CA GLN A 72 -0.06 7.03 -6.54
C GLN A 72 -1.22 7.96 -6.20
N GLN A 73 -2.46 7.55 -6.46
CA GLN A 73 -3.65 8.35 -6.11
C GLN A 73 -3.73 8.62 -4.61
N VAL A 74 -3.55 7.59 -3.78
CA VAL A 74 -3.54 7.73 -2.32
C VAL A 74 -2.39 8.65 -1.86
N ALA A 75 -1.21 8.54 -2.46
CA ALA A 75 -0.08 9.41 -2.15
C ALA A 75 -0.38 10.88 -2.46
N TYR A 76 -0.96 11.17 -3.64
CA TYR A 76 -1.38 12.52 -4.01
C TYR A 76 -2.43 13.10 -3.06
N GLU A 77 -3.41 12.28 -2.68
CA GLU A 77 -4.44 12.64 -1.72
C GLU A 77 -3.83 13.00 -0.35
N ARG A 78 -2.92 12.16 0.16
CA ARG A 78 -2.24 12.44 1.43
C ARG A 78 -1.42 13.72 1.38
N ALA A 79 -0.69 13.95 0.29
CA ALA A 79 0.06 15.19 0.09
C ALA A 79 -0.87 16.41 0.09
N SER A 80 -2.02 16.33 -0.58
CA SER A 80 -3.03 17.39 -0.58
C SER A 80 -3.58 17.66 0.83
N LEU A 81 -3.89 16.61 1.61
CA LEU A 81 -4.38 16.78 2.99
C LEU A 81 -3.31 17.40 3.91
N GLN A 82 -2.05 17.00 3.75
CA GLN A 82 -0.92 17.60 4.48
C GLN A 82 -0.77 19.10 4.15
N GLN A 83 -0.90 19.47 2.88
CA GLN A 83 -0.88 20.87 2.47
C GLN A 83 -2.05 21.66 3.09
N GLN A 84 -3.25 21.09 3.14
CA GLN A 84 -4.42 21.71 3.78
C GLN A 84 -4.20 21.92 5.29
N ILE A 85 -3.59 20.95 5.98
CA ILE A 85 -3.21 21.08 7.40
C ILE A 85 -2.18 22.19 7.59
N ALA A 86 -1.15 22.26 6.73
CA ALA A 86 -0.14 23.31 6.79
C ALA A 86 -0.76 24.70 6.58
N ALA A 87 -1.69 24.83 5.62
CA ALA A 87 -2.44 26.06 5.40
C ALA A 87 -3.28 26.45 6.62
N LEU A 88 -4.00 25.49 7.24
CA LEU A 88 -4.74 25.73 8.48
C LEU A 88 -3.84 26.25 9.61
N ASN A 89 -2.67 25.65 9.79
CA ASN A 89 -1.72 26.08 10.82
C ASN A 89 -1.21 27.51 10.57
N SER A 90 -0.86 27.83 9.32
CA SER A 90 -0.47 29.19 8.93
C SER A 90 -1.59 30.19 9.19
N ASP A 91 -2.83 29.83 8.85
CA ASP A 91 -4.01 30.67 9.05
C ASP A 91 -4.28 30.94 10.52
N MET A 92 -4.19 29.92 11.37
CA MET A 92 -4.34 30.08 12.82
C MET A 92 -3.27 31.00 13.40
N GLY A 93 -2.01 30.92 12.92
CA GLY A 93 -0.95 31.86 13.29
C GLY A 93 -1.28 33.31 12.94
N ARG A 94 -1.90 33.55 11.77
CA ARG A 94 -2.38 34.89 11.39
C ARG A 94 -3.53 35.36 12.28
N LEU A 95 -4.51 34.51 12.56
CA LEU A 95 -5.64 34.83 13.44
C LEU A 95 -5.16 35.15 14.86
N ARG A 96 -4.18 34.40 15.35
CA ARG A 96 -3.50 34.62 16.63
C ARG A 96 -2.89 36.02 16.73
N GLY A 97 -2.08 36.41 15.74
CA GLY A 97 -1.48 37.76 15.72
C GLY A 97 -2.52 38.89 15.63
N ARG A 98 -3.66 38.64 14.97
CA ARG A 98 -4.77 39.60 14.91
C ARG A 98 -5.49 39.73 16.26
N LEU A 99 -5.72 38.63 16.96
CA LEU A 99 -6.23 38.65 18.32
C LEU A 99 -5.28 39.39 19.26
N ASP A 100 -3.97 39.09 19.20
CA ASP A 100 -2.96 39.74 20.03
C ASP A 100 -2.95 41.28 19.79
N SER A 101 -3.12 41.71 18.52
CA SER A 101 -3.23 43.12 18.16
C SER A 101 -4.53 43.77 18.66
N ALA A 102 -5.65 43.05 18.57
CA ALA A 102 -6.95 43.52 19.03
C ALA A 102 -7.00 43.65 20.56
N GLU A 103 -6.43 42.69 21.30
CA GLU A 103 -6.33 42.72 22.76
C GLU A 103 -5.47 43.89 23.26
N ALA A 104 -4.41 44.24 22.52
CA ALA A 104 -3.58 45.40 22.83
C ALA A 104 -4.37 46.73 22.74
N LEU A 105 -5.31 46.82 21.80
CA LEU A 105 -6.18 47.98 21.60
C LEU A 105 -7.39 47.98 22.57
N LYS A 106 -8.03 46.83 22.74
CA LYS A 106 -9.24 46.62 23.55
C LYS A 106 -8.90 45.77 24.78
N ARG A 107 -8.19 46.38 25.73
CA ARG A 107 -7.77 45.70 26.96
C ARG A 107 -8.98 45.21 27.76
N ASN A 108 -8.89 43.96 28.24
CA ASN A 108 -9.91 43.29 29.05
C ASN A 108 -11.25 43.05 28.35
N ASP A 109 -11.29 42.98 27.02
CA ASP A 109 -12.49 42.57 26.30
C ASP A 109 -12.74 41.06 26.50
N PRO A 110 -13.82 40.65 27.18
CA PRO A 110 -14.12 39.24 27.42
C PRO A 110 -14.41 38.47 26.13
N GLN A 111 -14.87 39.14 25.07
CA GLN A 111 -15.12 38.50 23.79
C GLN A 111 -13.81 38.06 23.12
N LEU A 112 -12.76 38.90 23.18
CA LEU A 112 -11.45 38.55 22.63
C LEU A 112 -10.82 37.38 23.38
N ALA A 113 -10.94 37.34 24.72
CA ALA A 113 -10.47 36.23 25.53
C ALA A 113 -11.17 34.90 25.18
N ASN A 114 -12.49 34.93 24.94
CA ASN A 114 -13.24 33.75 24.49
C ASN A 114 -12.78 33.27 23.10
N LEU A 115 -12.62 34.20 22.15
CA LEU A 115 -12.12 33.88 20.80
C LEU A 115 -10.70 33.29 20.84
N ARG A 116 -9.87 33.73 21.78
CA ARG A 116 -8.54 33.16 22.02
C ARG A 116 -8.63 31.71 22.48
N ALA A 117 -9.49 31.41 23.46
CA ALA A 117 -9.70 30.04 23.92
C ALA A 117 -10.25 29.13 22.81
N GLU A 118 -11.14 29.64 21.96
CA GLU A 118 -11.65 28.91 20.79
C GLU A 118 -10.57 28.62 19.75
N LEU A 119 -9.67 29.58 19.50
CA LEU A 119 -8.53 29.38 18.60
C LEU A 119 -7.59 28.29 19.13
N GLU A 120 -7.29 28.31 20.43
CA GLU A 120 -6.46 27.28 21.06
C GLU A 120 -7.12 25.90 21.07
N ALA A 121 -8.45 25.83 21.21
CA ALA A 121 -9.20 24.60 21.03
C ALA A 121 -9.10 24.08 19.59
N LEU A 122 -9.25 24.96 18.60
CA LEU A 122 -9.10 24.61 17.18
C LEU A 122 -7.68 24.12 16.86
N GLU A 123 -6.64 24.80 17.36
CA GLU A 123 -5.25 24.38 17.21
C GLU A 123 -5.03 22.95 17.75
N ARG A 124 -5.58 22.63 18.92
CA ARG A 124 -5.51 21.28 19.49
C ARG A 124 -6.22 20.26 18.61
N SER A 125 -7.41 20.58 18.09
CA SER A 125 -8.14 19.70 17.17
C SER A 125 -7.37 19.45 15.87
N VAL A 126 -6.72 20.47 15.30
CA VAL A 126 -5.87 20.31 14.11
C VAL A 126 -4.67 19.42 14.41
N ARG A 127 -3.99 19.60 15.55
CA ARG A 127 -2.86 18.73 15.95
C ARG A 127 -3.29 17.27 16.11
N LEU A 128 -4.46 17.01 16.71
CA LEU A 128 -5.02 15.66 16.83
C LEU A 128 -5.36 15.05 15.46
N ALA A 129 -5.98 15.82 14.56
CA ALA A 129 -6.28 15.38 13.19
C ALA A 129 -5.02 15.12 12.34
N SER A 130 -3.93 15.82 12.68
CA SER A 130 -2.62 15.67 12.02
C SER A 130 -1.86 14.45 12.52
N SER A 131 -2.11 14.01 13.75
CA SER A 131 -1.47 12.81 14.31
C SER A 131 -1.84 11.56 13.51
N ASP A 132 -0.84 10.71 13.28
CA ASP A 132 -0.73 9.82 12.13
C ASP A 132 -1.56 8.53 12.23
N ASN A 133 -2.88 8.67 12.32
CA ASN A 133 -3.83 7.55 12.24
C ASN A 133 -4.38 7.34 10.82
N ALA A 134 -3.82 8.02 9.81
CA ALA A 134 -4.31 7.94 8.44
C ALA A 134 -3.62 6.81 7.68
N GLY A 135 -4.42 5.90 7.11
CA GLY A 135 -3.91 5.07 6.02
C GLY A 135 -3.94 3.56 6.21
N ARG A 136 -4.79 3.04 7.10
CA ARG A 136 -5.06 1.60 7.14
C ARG A 136 -6.11 1.17 6.11
N ASP A 137 -7.09 2.02 5.82
CA ASP A 137 -8.15 1.75 4.85
C ASP A 137 -8.76 3.05 4.28
N ALA A 138 -9.54 2.90 3.20
CA ALA A 138 -10.22 4.02 2.53
C ALA A 138 -11.25 4.73 3.42
N ALA A 139 -11.82 4.02 4.41
CA ALA A 139 -12.79 4.60 5.34
C ALA A 139 -12.12 5.63 6.28
N ALA A 140 -10.92 5.31 6.79
CA ALA A 140 -10.12 6.21 7.61
C ALA A 140 -9.68 7.45 6.83
N GLU A 141 -9.32 7.31 5.55
CA GLU A 141 -8.97 8.45 4.69
C GLU A 141 -10.19 9.36 4.43
N ALA A 142 -11.35 8.77 4.14
CA ALA A 142 -12.60 9.53 4.00
C ALA A 142 -13.01 10.24 5.30
N ALA A 143 -12.83 9.61 6.46
CA ALA A 143 -13.08 10.24 7.76
C ALA A 143 -12.14 11.43 7.99
N LYS A 144 -10.84 11.28 7.67
CA LYS A 144 -9.87 12.37 7.78
C LYS A 144 -10.20 13.56 6.88
N ARG A 145 -10.65 13.31 5.65
CA ARG A 145 -11.13 14.36 4.74
C ARG A 145 -12.26 15.17 5.36
N ARG A 146 -13.28 14.49 5.90
CA ARG A 146 -14.43 15.14 6.55
C ARG A 146 -13.99 15.96 7.77
N GLN A 147 -13.10 15.40 8.58
CA GLN A 147 -12.55 16.08 9.74
C GLN A 147 -11.80 17.37 9.35
N ILE A 148 -10.96 17.33 8.31
CA ILE A 148 -10.24 18.52 7.82
C ILE A 148 -11.22 19.58 7.28
N GLN A 149 -12.26 19.18 6.56
CA GLN A 149 -13.30 20.10 6.08
C GLN A 149 -14.05 20.78 7.23
N GLU A 150 -14.39 20.03 8.28
CA GLU A 150 -15.01 20.58 9.48
C GLU A 150 -14.10 21.62 10.16
N LEU A 151 -12.81 21.31 10.28
CA LEU A 151 -11.82 22.23 10.85
C LEU A 151 -11.68 23.51 10.01
N GLN A 152 -11.73 23.41 8.67
CA GLN A 152 -11.76 24.57 7.78
C GLN A 152 -12.99 25.44 7.99
N ASN A 153 -14.17 24.83 8.09
CA ASN A 153 -15.41 25.55 8.34
C ASN A 153 -15.38 26.28 9.70
N ARG A 154 -14.89 25.61 10.73
CA ARG A 154 -14.71 26.20 12.07
C ARG A 154 -13.71 27.34 12.06
N LYS A 155 -12.58 27.20 11.34
CA LYS A 155 -11.61 28.28 11.13
C LYS A 155 -12.25 29.49 10.46
N GLN A 156 -13.08 29.30 9.43
CA GLN A 156 -13.77 30.41 8.75
C GLN A 156 -14.81 31.11 9.62
N GLN A 157 -15.51 30.37 10.49
CA GLN A 157 -16.42 30.97 11.47
C GLN A 157 -15.65 31.84 12.46
N LEU A 158 -14.55 31.31 13.01
CA LEU A 158 -13.72 32.02 13.96
C LEU A 158 -13.07 33.26 13.35
N GLU A 159 -12.58 33.17 12.10
CA GLU A 159 -12.04 34.30 11.36
C GLU A 159 -13.06 35.43 11.21
N ARG A 160 -14.32 35.13 10.89
CA ARG A 160 -15.40 36.12 10.81
C ARG A 160 -15.67 36.77 12.16
N ALA A 161 -15.72 35.99 13.23
CA ALA A 161 -15.94 36.51 14.58
C ALA A 161 -14.79 37.43 15.03
N ILE A 162 -13.53 37.04 14.77
CA ILE A 162 -12.36 37.88 15.05
C ILE A 162 -12.40 39.17 14.23
N ASN A 163 -12.78 39.11 12.94
CA ASN A 163 -12.92 40.31 12.11
C ASN A 163 -13.95 41.30 12.70
N GLN A 164 -15.08 40.79 13.19
CA GLN A 164 -16.14 41.61 13.77
C GLN A 164 -15.70 42.23 15.11
N ALA A 165 -15.06 41.43 15.98
CA ALA A 165 -14.59 41.90 17.28
C ALA A 165 -13.42 42.90 17.16
N ALA A 166 -12.50 42.69 16.22
CA ALA A 166 -11.33 43.54 16.02
C ALA A 166 -11.59 44.78 15.15
N GLY A 167 -12.59 44.73 14.26
CA GLY A 167 -12.89 45.80 13.29
C GLY A 167 -14.07 46.71 13.66
N GLY A 168 -14.80 46.40 14.73
CA GLY A 168 -15.80 47.29 15.33
C GLY A 168 -15.21 48.31 16.30
#